data_AF-A0A958IIR9-F1
#
_entry.id   AF-A0A958IIR9-F1
#
_cell.length_a   1.000
_cell.length_b   1.000
_cell.length_c   1.000
_cell.angle_alpha   90.00
_cell.angle_beta   90.00
_cell.angle_gamma   90.00
#
_symmetry.space_group_name_H-M   'P 1'
#
loop_
_entity.id
_entity.type
_entity.pdbx_description
1 polymer ?
#
loop_
_entity_poly.entity_id
_entity_poly.type
_entity_poly.pdbx_seq_one_letter_code
_entity_poly.pdbx_strand_id
1 'polypeptide(L)' 'MAKQIIFDSEGFTRLKKGIDTLARTVKVTLGPKGKNVVIDKKFGAPTITKDGVTVAKEIELEDPFENMGAQMVKEVA' A
#
# COMPACT_ATOMS: atom_id res chain seq x y z
N MET A 1 -16.24 12.81 14.97
CA MET A 1 -15.80 13.62 13.82
C MET A 1 -16.87 13.58 12.74
N ALA A 2 -17.00 14.67 11.97
CA ALA A 2 -17.86 14.67 10.79
C ALA A 2 -17.26 13.78 9.68
N LYS A 3 -18.12 13.12 8.90
CA LYS A 3 -17.68 12.31 7.75
C LYS A 3 -17.31 13.25 6.60
N GLN A 4 -16.16 13.02 5.97
CA GLN A 4 -15.83 13.65 4.69
C GLN A 4 -16.44 12.81 3.56
N ILE A 5 -17.05 13.49 2.61
CA ILE A 5 -17.68 12.86 1.44
C ILE A 5 -17.10 13.53 0.21
N ILE A 6 -16.46 12.74 -0.65
CA ILE A 6 -15.84 13.19 -1.90
C ILE A 6 -16.54 12.43 -3.03
N PHE A 7 -16.83 13.14 -4.12
CA PHE A 7 -17.51 12.60 -5.29
C PHE A 7 -16.63 12.69 -6.55
N ASP A 8 -17.16 12.13 -7.63
CA ASP A 8 -16.63 12.24 -8.98
C ASP A 8 -15.15 11.85 -9.13
N SER A 9 -14.48 12.51 -10.07
CA SER A 9 -13.09 12.24 -10.44
C SER A 9 -12.10 12.44 -9.31
N GLU A 10 -12.38 13.32 -8.34
CA GLU A 10 -11.48 13.56 -7.21
C GLU A 10 -11.42 12.32 -6.31
N GLY A 11 -12.58 11.75 -5.94
CA GLY A 11 -12.64 10.55 -5.11
C GLY A 11 -11.96 9.37 -5.78
N PHE A 12 -12.21 9.17 -7.07
CA PHE A 12 -11.55 8.11 -7.85
C PHE A 12 -10.03 8.33 -7.95
N THR A 13 -9.57 9.56 -8.14
CA THR A 13 -8.13 9.87 -8.23
C THR A 13 -7.41 9.55 -6.93
N ARG A 14 -8.00 9.88 -5.77
CA ARG A 14 -7.42 9.52 -4.46
C ARG A 14 -7.38 8.00 -4.26
N LEU A 15 -8.49 7.30 -4.51
CA LEU A 15 -8.51 5.84 -4.42
C LEU A 15 -7.43 5.20 -5.33
N LYS A 16 -7.34 5.66 -6.57
CA LYS A 16 -6.35 5.18 -7.54
C LYS A 16 -4.92 5.40 -7.07
N LYS A 17 -4.59 6.54 -6.45
CA LYS A 17 -3.25 6.79 -5.89
C LYS A 17 -2.88 5.76 -4.82
N GLY A 18 -3.83 5.41 -3.96
CA GLY A 18 -3.64 4.37 -2.95
C GLY A 18 -3.35 3.01 -3.56
N ILE A 19 -4.19 2.61 -4.53
CA ILE A 19 -4.04 1.37 -5.29
C ILE A 19 -2.67 1.32 -5.99
N ASP A 20 -2.30 2.40 -6.70
CA ASP A 20 -1.04 2.50 -7.43
C ASP A 20 0.17 2.41 -6.47
N THR A 21 0.07 3.00 -5.28
CA THR A 21 1.13 2.95 -4.26
C THR A 21 1.34 1.53 -3.75
N LEU A 22 0.26 0.81 -3.41
CA LEU A 22 0.34 -0.60 -3.02
C LEU A 22 0.93 -1.45 -4.14
N ALA A 23 0.36 -1.34 -5.34
CA ALA A 23 0.73 -2.17 -6.49
C ALA A 23 2.18 -1.96 -6.92
N ARG A 24 2.66 -0.70 -6.95
CA ARG A 24 4.07 -0.40 -7.27
C ARG A 24 5.02 -1.01 -6.27
N THR A 25 4.68 -0.96 -4.98
CA THR A 25 5.54 -1.46 -3.91
C THR A 25 5.59 -2.98 -3.90
N VAL A 26 4.46 -3.68 -4.11
CA VAL A 26 4.44 -5.15 -4.18
C VAL A 26 5.06 -5.67 -5.47
N LYS A 27 4.84 -5.00 -6.62
CA LYS A 27 5.34 -5.45 -7.91
C LYS A 27 6.86 -5.65 -7.94
N VAL A 28 7.63 -4.88 -7.18
CA VAL A 28 9.11 -5.00 -7.21
C VAL A 28 9.59 -6.34 -6.69
N THR A 29 8.78 -7.05 -5.88
CA THR A 29 9.14 -8.33 -5.29
C THR A 29 8.79 -9.53 -6.18
N LEU A 30 8.09 -9.32 -7.30
CA LEU A 30 7.56 -10.38 -8.14
C LEU A 30 8.65 -11.11 -8.95
N GLY A 31 8.56 -12.43 -8.97
CA GLY A 31 9.36 -13.31 -9.83
C GLY A 31 10.76 -13.63 -9.29
N PRO A 32 11.52 -14.50 -10.00
CA PRO A 32 12.82 -14.99 -9.53
C PRO A 32 13.89 -13.88 -9.42
N LYS A 33 13.69 -12.76 -10.13
CA LYS A 33 14.55 -11.56 -10.07
C LYS A 33 13.92 -10.42 -9.27
N GLY A 34 12.95 -10.72 -8.39
CA GLY A 34 12.36 -9.75 -7.47
C GLY A 34 13.42 -9.05 -6.62
N LYS A 35 13.22 -7.75 -6.42
CA LYS A 35 14.07 -6.89 -5.59
C LYS A 35 13.62 -6.96 -4.13
N ASN A 36 14.54 -6.61 -3.24
CA ASN A 36 14.26 -6.49 -1.82
C ASN A 36 13.47 -5.22 -1.55
N VAL A 37 12.51 -5.32 -0.65
CA VAL A 37 11.86 -4.18 0.01
C VAL A 37 12.39 -4.12 1.44
N VAL A 38 12.68 -2.90 1.89
CA VAL A 38 13.15 -2.63 3.25
C VAL A 38 12.01 -2.00 4.03
N ILE A 39 11.65 -2.62 5.14
CA ILE A 39 10.55 -2.22 6.02
C ILE A 39 11.17 -1.77 7.33
N ASP A 40 10.88 -0.52 7.71
CA ASP A 40 11.32 0.03 8.98
C ASP A 40 10.60 -0.63 10.16
N LYS A 41 11.27 -0.73 11.30
CA LYS A 41 10.71 -1.29 12.53
C LYS A 41 10.92 -0.30 13.66
N LYS A 42 9.90 -0.14 14.50
CA LYS A 42 9.95 0.72 15.70
C LYS A 42 11.11 0.38 16.64
N PHE A 43 11.55 -0.89 16.66
CA PHE A 43 12.66 -1.36 17.47
C PHE A 43 13.50 -2.38 16.70
N GLY A 44 14.83 -2.31 16.86
CA GLY A 44 15.78 -3.26 16.27
C GLY A 44 16.16 -2.92 14.83
N ALA A 45 16.59 -3.94 14.08
CA ALA A 45 17.02 -3.80 12.69
C ALA A 45 15.82 -3.80 11.71
N PRO A 46 15.94 -3.10 10.56
CA PRO A 46 14.91 -3.11 9.53
C PRO A 46 14.73 -4.51 8.94
N THR A 47 13.53 -4.81 8.44
CA THR A 47 13.23 -6.09 7.79
C THR A 47 13.44 -5.97 6.30
N ILE A 48 14.25 -6.86 5.74
CA ILE A 48 14.51 -6.94 4.31
C ILE A 48 13.78 -8.17 3.79
N THR A 49 12.84 -7.98 2.86
CA THR A 49 12.01 -9.07 2.34
C THR A 49 11.78 -8.99 0.84
N LYS A 50 11.53 -10.14 0.22
CA LYS A 50 11.00 -10.28 -1.15
C LYS A 50 9.58 -10.87 -1.15
N ASP A 51 8.96 -11.00 0.02
CA ASP A 51 7.58 -11.47 0.11
C ASP A 51 6.61 -10.30 -0.08
N GLY A 52 5.87 -10.34 -1.18
CA GLY A 52 4.86 -9.33 -1.50
C GLY A 52 3.72 -9.27 -0.48
N VAL A 53 3.39 -10.39 0.17
CA VAL A 53 2.31 -10.43 1.17
C VAL A 53 2.73 -9.68 2.44
N THR A 54 3.95 -9.91 2.92
CA THR A 54 4.52 -9.15 4.04
C THR A 54 4.61 -7.66 3.71
N VAL A 55 5.04 -7.30 2.50
CA VAL A 55 5.10 -5.89 2.06
C VAL A 55 3.71 -5.24 2.04
N ALA A 56 2.69 -5.91 1.52
CA ALA A 56 1.33 -5.38 1.47
C ALA A 56 0.74 -5.13 2.86
N LYS A 57 1.11 -5.95 3.86
CA LYS A 57 0.62 -5.80 5.25
C LYS A 57 1.06 -4.51 5.91
N GLU A 58 2.27 -4.05 5.61
CA GLU A 58 2.91 -2.88 6.23
C GLU A 58 2.53 -1.56 5.55
N ILE A 59 1.75 -1.59 4.46
CA ILE A 59 1.32 -0.38 3.75
C ILE A 59 0.09 0.22 4.43
N GLU A 60 0.29 1.41 4.96
CA GLU A 60 -0.73 2.28 5.55
C GLU A 60 -0.43 3.72 5.10
N LEU A 61 -1.45 4.39 4.53
CA LEU A 61 -1.29 5.74 3.96
C LEU A 61 -1.97 6.78 4.86
N GLU A 62 -1.38 7.97 4.95
CA GLU A 62 -1.90 9.06 5.79
C GLU A 62 -3.25 9.60 5.29
N ASP A 63 -3.44 9.70 3.97
CA ASP A 63 -4.71 10.13 3.39
C ASP A 63 -5.75 8.99 3.52
N PRO A 64 -6.91 9.21 4.17
CA PRO A 64 -7.90 8.15 4.38
C PRO A 64 -8.49 7.56 3.10
N PHE A 65 -8.62 8.36 2.04
CA PHE A 65 -9.17 7.91 0.76
C PHE A 65 -8.14 7.12 -0.03
N GLU A 66 -6.87 7.55 -0.03
CA GLU A 66 -5.79 6.75 -0.60
C GLU A 66 -5.62 5.43 0.18
N ASN A 67 -5.63 5.49 1.52
CA ASN A 67 -5.54 4.29 2.35
C ASN A 67 -6.70 3.33 2.08
N MET A 68 -7.92 3.83 1.94
CA MET A 68 -9.07 3.01 1.56
C MET A 68 -8.83 2.25 0.25
N GLY A 69 -8.31 2.93 -0.78
CA GLY A 69 -7.96 2.29 -2.05
C GLY A 69 -6.89 1.20 -1.90
N ALA A 70 -5.87 1.45 -1.08
CA ALA A 70 -4.84 0.44 -0.77
C ALA A 70 -5.42 -0.76 -0.01
N GLN A 71 -6.26 -0.54 1.01
CA GLN A 71 -6.87 -1.62 1.78
C GLN A 71 -7.81 -2.48 0.92
N MET A 72 -8.57 -1.89 -0.01
CA MET A 72 -9.45 -2.64 -0.91
C MET A 72 -8.70 -3.70 -1.72
N VAL A 73 -7.51 -3.39 -2.23
CA VAL A 73 -6.72 -4.33 -3.03
C VAL A 73 -5.98 -5.33 -2.15
N LYS A 74 -5.60 -4.92 -0.94
CA LYS A 74 -4.99 -5.80 0.06
C LYS A 74 -5.94 -6.92 0.53
N GLU A 75 -7.26 -6.69 0.56
CA GLU A 75 -8.24 -7.72 0.93
C GLU A 75 -8.44 -8.79 -0.16
N VAL A 76 -8.14 -8.47 -1.42
CA VAL A 76 -8.30 -9.40 -2.55
C VAL A 76 -7.05 -10.27 -2.75
N ALA A 77 -5.90 -9.79 -2.27
CA ALA A 77 -4.58 -10.42 -2.43
C ALA A 77 -4.24 -11.35 -1.25
#